data_AF-A0A553ZI09-F1
#
_entry.id   AF-A0A553ZI09-F1
#
_cell.length_a   1.000
_cell.length_b   1.000
_cell.length_c   1.000
_cell.angle_alpha   90.00
_cell.angle_beta   90.00
_cell.angle_gamma   90.00
#
_symmetry.space_group_name_H-M   'P 1'
#
loop_
_entity.id
_entity.type
_entity.pdbx_description
1 polymer ?
#
loop_
_entity_poly.entity_id
_entity_poly.type
_entity_poly.pdbx_seq_one_letter_code
_entity_poly.pdbx_strand_id
1 'polypeptide(L)'
;MPRHLDGLVRHLAPTARDADALIDLSNVVRNDRFGDRRPRSLDRLRLVVEALAHRTSDREVRVHALADRSLRHAPHEYPDRAEPRLLADWIGQGLVTEVPDADEPLLDLADVTGLPVVSGDDFKDFRLVHPWIQGNTTQFLGMRPGPGPGRSVELYERDMGVRTPAQISRKIEESDLKAHGLLEGRHRRGSGRPGGFRRRPPVSRRGGSDRRRSLPRPQGRWYIGFGSLNVRSPAPPRRSLYWSPKLATMS
;
A
#
# COMPACT_ATOMS: atom_id res chain seq x y z
N MET A 1 -13.15 -22.90 -2.44
CA MET A 1 -12.22 -21.92 -3.02
C MET A 1 -12.89 -21.23 -4.19
N PRO A 2 -12.75 -19.90 -4.34
CA PRO A 2 -13.24 -19.19 -5.52
C PRO A 2 -12.46 -19.69 -6.74
N ARG A 3 -13.11 -20.45 -7.64
CA ARG A 3 -12.44 -21.18 -8.75
C ARG A 3 -11.56 -20.31 -9.66
N HIS A 4 -11.82 -19.01 -9.71
CA HIS A 4 -11.06 -18.07 -10.52
C HIS A 4 -9.71 -17.69 -9.89
N LEU A 5 -9.47 -17.97 -8.60
CA LEU A 5 -8.22 -17.68 -7.90
C LEU A 5 -7.29 -18.90 -7.80
N ASP A 6 -7.75 -20.11 -8.13
CA ASP A 6 -6.96 -21.34 -7.99
C ASP A 6 -5.67 -21.31 -8.82
N GLY A 7 -5.73 -20.69 -10.01
CA GLY A 7 -4.56 -20.52 -10.89
C GLY A 7 -3.53 -19.52 -10.38
N LEU A 8 -3.86 -18.69 -9.37
CA LEU A 8 -2.97 -17.62 -8.89
C LEU A 8 -1.79 -18.16 -8.09
N VAL A 9 -1.95 -19.32 -7.43
CA VAL A 9 -0.94 -19.92 -6.56
C VAL A 9 0.39 -20.14 -7.28
N ARG A 10 0.38 -20.54 -8.56
CA ARG A 10 1.62 -20.76 -9.34
C ARG A 10 2.43 -19.48 -9.56
N HIS A 11 1.75 -18.33 -9.53
CA HIS A 11 2.38 -17.01 -9.70
C HIS A 11 2.88 -16.43 -8.38
N LEU A 12 2.60 -17.06 -7.24
CA LEU A 12 3.13 -16.60 -5.96
C LEU A 12 4.52 -17.20 -5.73
N ALA A 13 5.48 -16.32 -5.49
CA ALA A 13 6.84 -16.67 -5.11
C ALA A 13 6.98 -16.64 -3.57
N PRO A 14 7.44 -17.72 -2.93
CA PRO A 14 7.66 -17.74 -1.48
C PRO A 14 8.72 -16.72 -1.02
N THR A 15 9.65 -16.35 -1.90
CA THR A 15 10.70 -15.38 -1.60
C THR A 15 10.86 -14.38 -2.73
N ALA A 16 11.37 -13.19 -2.40
CA ALA A 16 11.69 -12.17 -3.41
C ALA A 16 12.75 -12.64 -4.41
N ARG A 17 13.63 -13.59 -4.05
CA ARG A 17 14.66 -14.12 -4.95
C ARG A 17 14.07 -14.88 -6.14
N ASP A 18 12.89 -15.44 -5.97
CA ASP A 18 12.19 -16.25 -6.97
C ASP A 18 11.09 -15.46 -7.69
N ALA A 19 11.06 -14.14 -7.50
CA ALA A 19 10.03 -13.25 -8.01
C ALA A 19 10.57 -12.30 -9.10
N ASP A 20 9.66 -11.89 -9.99
CA ASP A 20 9.89 -10.89 -11.01
C ASP A 20 9.39 -9.50 -10.58
N ALA A 21 8.53 -9.45 -9.55
CA ALA A 21 8.04 -8.22 -8.95
C ALA A 21 7.65 -8.41 -7.48
N LEU A 22 7.69 -7.30 -6.73
CA LEU A 22 7.18 -7.19 -5.38
C LEU A 22 5.78 -6.57 -5.39
N ILE A 23 4.87 -7.10 -4.58
CA ILE A 23 3.48 -6.63 -4.51
C ILE A 23 3.16 -6.13 -3.12
N ASP A 24 2.73 -4.87 -3.04
CA ASP A 24 1.99 -4.33 -1.90
C ASP A 24 0.56 -4.88 -1.94
N LEU A 25 0.34 -6.03 -1.31
CA LEU A 25 -0.94 -6.73 -1.39
C LEU A 25 -2.06 -5.92 -0.74
N SER A 26 -1.73 -5.21 0.33
CA SER A 26 -2.65 -4.32 1.04
C SER A 26 -3.20 -3.23 0.12
N ASN A 27 -2.34 -2.56 -0.64
CA ASN A 27 -2.73 -1.55 -1.59
C ASN A 27 -3.54 -2.13 -2.75
N VAL A 28 -3.10 -3.25 -3.32
CA VAL A 28 -3.80 -3.94 -4.43
C VAL A 28 -5.21 -4.36 -4.02
N VAL A 29 -5.33 -5.07 -2.89
CA VAL A 29 -6.60 -5.62 -2.41
C VAL A 29 -7.59 -4.52 -2.07
N ARG A 30 -7.13 -3.34 -1.66
CA ARG A 30 -7.99 -2.19 -1.31
C ARG A 30 -8.31 -1.25 -2.50
N ASN A 31 -7.72 -1.47 -3.67
CA ASN A 31 -7.88 -0.56 -4.80
C ASN A 31 -9.21 -0.77 -5.53
N ASP A 32 -10.23 -0.02 -5.15
CA ASP A 32 -11.60 -0.11 -5.69
C ASP A 32 -11.79 0.51 -7.08
N ARG A 33 -10.73 1.02 -7.70
CA ARG A 33 -10.79 1.59 -9.05
C ARG A 33 -10.95 0.54 -10.13
N PHE A 34 -10.63 -0.73 -9.85
CA PHE A 34 -10.74 -1.85 -10.78
C PHE A 34 -11.20 -3.13 -10.09
N GLY A 35 -11.72 -4.05 -10.90
CA GLY A 35 -12.33 -5.29 -10.41
C GLY A 35 -13.69 -5.03 -9.78
N ASP A 36 -14.03 -5.82 -8.75
CA ASP A 36 -15.26 -5.65 -7.98
C ASP A 36 -15.28 -4.31 -7.21
N ARG A 37 -16.46 -3.81 -6.79
CA ARG A 37 -16.59 -2.53 -6.05
C ARG A 37 -16.50 -2.66 -4.53
N ARG A 38 -16.30 -3.86 -4.01
CA ARG A 38 -16.14 -4.08 -2.57
C ARG A 38 -14.86 -3.43 -2.05
N PRO A 39 -14.84 -3.01 -0.78
CA PRO A 39 -13.64 -2.39 -0.20
C PRO A 39 -12.40 -3.27 -0.32
N ARG A 40 -12.53 -4.60 -0.27
CA ARG A 40 -11.41 -5.55 -0.43
C ARG A 40 -11.75 -6.63 -1.45
N SER A 41 -10.78 -7.04 -2.27
CA SER A 41 -10.90 -8.22 -3.13
C SER A 41 -9.54 -8.79 -3.53
N LEU A 42 -9.34 -10.10 -3.38
CA LEU A 42 -8.17 -10.84 -3.87
C LEU A 42 -8.19 -11.03 -5.38
N ASP A 43 -9.36 -10.92 -6.06
CA ASP A 43 -9.45 -10.93 -7.53
C ASP A 43 -8.57 -9.84 -8.15
N ARG A 44 -8.36 -8.73 -7.43
CA ARG A 44 -7.47 -7.63 -7.85
C ARG A 44 -6.02 -8.08 -7.97
N LEU A 45 -5.55 -9.02 -7.14
CA LEU A 45 -4.20 -9.58 -7.29
C LEU A 45 -4.08 -10.39 -8.59
N ARG A 46 -5.10 -11.19 -8.92
CA ARG A 46 -5.13 -11.91 -10.21
C ARG A 46 -5.04 -10.94 -11.39
N LEU A 47 -5.82 -9.86 -11.35
CA LEU A 47 -5.79 -8.84 -12.40
C LEU A 47 -4.43 -8.15 -12.53
N VAL A 48 -3.76 -7.88 -11.40
CA VAL A 48 -2.41 -7.31 -11.38
C VAL A 48 -1.39 -8.29 -11.97
N VAL A 49 -1.46 -9.58 -11.61
CA VAL A 49 -0.58 -10.61 -12.17
C VAL A 49 -0.79 -10.78 -13.67
N GLU A 50 -2.04 -10.76 -14.15
CA GLU A 50 -2.36 -10.77 -15.58
C GLU A 50 -1.78 -9.54 -16.30
N ALA A 51 -1.93 -8.35 -15.72
CA ALA A 51 -1.36 -7.12 -16.26
C ALA A 51 0.18 -7.17 -16.28
N LEU A 52 0.81 -7.75 -15.26
CA LEU A 52 2.26 -7.95 -15.21
C LEU A 52 2.71 -8.92 -16.30
N ALA A 53 2.04 -10.06 -16.46
CA ALA A 53 2.32 -11.04 -17.50
C ALA A 53 2.21 -10.45 -18.91
N HIS A 54 1.20 -9.61 -19.14
CA HIS A 54 1.06 -8.87 -20.39
C HIS A 54 2.21 -7.87 -20.61
N ARG A 55 2.59 -7.12 -19.56
CA ARG A 55 3.67 -6.13 -19.63
C ARG A 55 5.04 -6.77 -19.89
N THR A 56 5.32 -7.92 -19.28
CA THR A 56 6.59 -8.65 -19.44
C THR A 56 6.60 -9.57 -20.66
N SER A 57 5.44 -9.82 -21.29
CA SER A 57 5.25 -10.90 -22.26
C SER A 57 5.63 -12.27 -21.72
N ASP A 58 5.53 -12.46 -20.40
CA ASP A 58 5.85 -13.70 -19.70
C ASP A 58 4.61 -14.22 -18.95
N ARG A 59 4.10 -15.38 -19.39
CA ARG A 59 2.94 -16.02 -18.79
C ARG A 59 3.26 -16.76 -17.49
N GLU A 60 4.53 -16.95 -17.17
CA GLU A 60 4.98 -17.64 -15.95
C GLU A 60 5.48 -16.66 -14.89
N VAL A 61 5.20 -15.36 -15.06
CA VAL A 61 5.63 -14.32 -14.14
C VAL A 61 5.27 -14.66 -12.69
N ARG A 62 6.23 -14.48 -11.79
CA ARG A 62 6.09 -14.76 -10.36
C ARG A 62 6.20 -13.47 -9.56
N VAL A 63 5.44 -13.39 -8.48
CA VAL A 63 5.38 -12.22 -7.63
C VAL A 63 5.54 -12.59 -6.17
N HIS A 64 6.32 -11.79 -5.43
CA HIS A 64 6.40 -11.92 -3.99
C HIS A 64 5.51 -10.85 -3.35
N ALA A 65 4.47 -11.28 -2.63
CA ALA A 65 3.45 -10.40 -2.07
C ALA A 65 3.64 -10.22 -0.56
N LEU A 66 3.61 -8.95 -0.13
CA LEU A 66 3.62 -8.56 1.28
C LEU A 66 2.25 -8.03 1.66
N ALA A 67 1.75 -8.47 2.81
CA ALA A 67 0.42 -8.16 3.30
C ALA A 67 0.48 -7.57 4.72
N ASP A 68 -0.29 -6.51 4.96
CA ASP A 68 -0.53 -6.09 6.34
C ASP A 68 -1.42 -7.11 7.03
N ARG A 69 -1.16 -7.32 8.32
CA ARG A 69 -2.04 -8.09 9.21
C ARG A 69 -3.49 -7.63 9.19
N SER A 70 -3.72 -6.34 8.93
CA SER A 70 -5.04 -5.74 8.84
C SER A 70 -5.93 -6.32 7.74
N LEU A 71 -5.38 -6.95 6.70
CA LEU A 71 -6.19 -7.57 5.63
C LEU A 71 -7.11 -8.69 6.14
N ARG A 72 -6.74 -9.39 7.22
CA ARG A 72 -7.57 -10.42 7.85
C ARG A 72 -8.69 -9.85 8.72
N HIS A 73 -8.55 -8.60 9.16
CA HIS A 73 -9.50 -7.92 10.03
C HIS A 73 -10.52 -7.15 9.18
N ALA A 74 -11.55 -7.86 8.69
CA ALA A 74 -12.85 -7.39 8.18
C ALA A 74 -13.36 -8.33 7.06
N PRO A 75 -13.69 -9.59 7.35
CA PRO A 75 -14.11 -10.56 6.33
C PRO A 75 -15.40 -10.15 5.60
N HIS A 76 -16.20 -9.24 6.17
CA HIS A 76 -17.41 -8.70 5.55
C HIS A 76 -17.14 -7.65 4.45
N GLU A 77 -15.91 -7.14 4.36
CA GLU A 77 -15.49 -6.18 3.32
C GLU A 77 -15.12 -6.86 2.00
N TYR A 78 -15.01 -8.19 1.99
CA TYR A 78 -14.71 -8.98 0.80
C TYR A 78 -16.01 -9.38 0.05
N PRO A 79 -15.97 -9.53 -1.28
CA PRO A 79 -17.11 -10.02 -2.05
C PRO A 79 -17.45 -11.47 -1.70
N ASP A 80 -16.43 -12.32 -1.54
CA ASP A 80 -16.56 -13.71 -1.10
C ASP A 80 -15.92 -13.89 0.29
N ARG A 81 -16.68 -14.45 1.23
CA ARG A 81 -16.21 -14.75 2.59
C ARG A 81 -15.13 -15.83 2.63
N ALA A 82 -14.91 -16.57 1.55
CA ALA A 82 -13.81 -17.51 1.40
C ALA A 82 -12.46 -16.83 1.15
N GLU A 83 -12.43 -15.62 0.57
CA GLU A 83 -11.17 -14.92 0.23
C GLU A 83 -10.27 -14.68 1.45
N PRO A 84 -10.75 -14.17 2.61
CA PRO A 84 -9.90 -14.03 3.79
C PRO A 84 -9.28 -15.34 4.29
N ARG A 85 -9.99 -16.47 4.12
CA ARG A 85 -9.48 -17.79 4.49
C ARG A 85 -8.41 -18.25 3.50
N LEU A 86 -8.63 -18.03 2.21
CA LEU A 86 -7.64 -18.30 1.16
C LEU A 86 -6.35 -17.48 1.38
N LEU A 87 -6.47 -16.20 1.75
CA LEU A 87 -5.30 -15.39 2.12
C LEU A 87 -4.57 -15.98 3.34
N ALA A 88 -5.30 -16.41 4.37
CA ALA A 88 -4.70 -17.06 5.53
C ALA A 88 -3.97 -18.36 5.15
N ASP A 89 -4.52 -19.15 4.22
CA ASP A 89 -3.89 -20.36 3.70
C ASP A 89 -2.61 -20.04 2.92
N TRP A 90 -2.61 -19.00 2.06
CA TRP A 90 -1.41 -18.55 1.36
C TRP A 90 -0.32 -18.07 2.31
N ILE A 91 -0.69 -17.33 3.37
CA ILE A 91 0.23 -16.92 4.43
C ILE A 91 0.78 -18.15 5.16
N GLY A 92 -0.07 -19.10 5.53
CA GLY A 92 0.34 -20.33 6.21
C GLY A 92 1.27 -21.22 5.38
N GLN A 93 1.16 -21.15 4.06
CA GLN A 93 2.03 -21.84 3.10
C GLN A 93 3.30 -21.06 2.74
N GLY A 94 3.47 -19.83 3.26
CA GLY A 94 4.60 -18.96 2.95
C GLY A 94 4.57 -18.37 1.54
N LEU A 95 3.42 -18.37 0.86
CA LEU A 95 3.24 -17.77 -0.47
C LEU A 95 3.01 -16.26 -0.42
N VAL A 96 2.55 -15.75 0.73
CA VAL A 96 2.38 -14.33 1.04
C VAL A 96 3.04 -14.06 2.38
N THR A 97 3.90 -13.05 2.43
CA THR A 97 4.56 -12.64 3.67
C THR A 97 3.63 -11.67 4.42
N GLU A 98 3.20 -12.05 5.62
CA GLU A 98 2.43 -11.15 6.48
C GLU A 98 3.34 -10.41 7.46
N VAL A 99 3.18 -9.09 7.53
CA VAL A 99 3.91 -8.20 8.44
C VAL A 99 2.94 -7.21 9.13
N PRO A 100 3.34 -6.56 10.23
CA PRO A 100 2.50 -5.55 10.88
C PRO A 100 2.19 -4.37 9.95
N ASP A 101 3.20 -3.91 9.22
CA ASP A 101 3.17 -2.87 8.19
C ASP A 101 4.05 -3.34 7.03
N ALA A 102 3.49 -3.42 5.83
CA ALA A 102 4.17 -3.92 4.63
C ALA A 102 5.12 -2.91 4.00
N ASP A 103 4.99 -1.61 4.26
CA ASP A 103 5.68 -0.58 3.50
C ASP A 103 7.22 -0.66 3.66
N GLU A 104 7.72 -0.70 4.89
CA GLU A 104 9.17 -0.73 5.16
C GLU A 104 9.82 -2.04 4.65
N PRO A 105 9.34 -3.26 4.98
CA PRO A 105 9.94 -4.48 4.46
C PRO A 105 9.87 -4.62 2.93
N LEU A 106 8.81 -4.07 2.31
CA LEU A 106 8.67 -4.05 0.85
C LEU A 106 9.76 -3.18 0.21
N LEU A 107 10.03 -2.00 0.78
CA LEU A 107 11.05 -1.08 0.29
C LEU A 107 12.46 -1.60 0.54
N ASP A 108 12.73 -2.24 1.68
CA ASP A 108 13.98 -2.94 1.94
C ASP A 108 14.26 -4.02 0.88
N LEU A 109 13.26 -4.86 0.59
CA LEU A 109 13.39 -5.88 -0.44
C LEU A 109 13.62 -5.26 -1.82
N ALA A 110 12.93 -4.17 -2.16
CA ALA A 110 13.09 -3.48 -3.43
C ALA A 110 14.50 -2.90 -3.59
N ASP A 111 15.06 -2.30 -2.54
CA ASP A 111 16.42 -1.74 -2.55
C ASP A 111 17.48 -2.84 -2.78
N VAL A 112 17.36 -3.94 -2.04
CA VAL A 112 18.33 -5.06 -2.11
C VAL A 112 18.24 -5.83 -3.42
N THR A 113 17.03 -6.06 -3.93
CA THR A 113 16.81 -6.92 -5.11
C THR A 113 16.78 -6.16 -6.43
N GLY A 114 16.48 -4.86 -6.40
CA GLY A 114 16.20 -4.07 -7.60
C GLY A 114 14.89 -4.44 -8.31
N LEU A 115 14.05 -5.27 -7.71
CA LEU A 115 12.78 -5.69 -8.31
C LEU A 115 11.78 -4.53 -8.40
N PRO A 116 10.91 -4.52 -9.43
CA PRO A 116 9.84 -3.55 -9.51
C PRO A 116 8.81 -3.78 -8.39
N VAL A 117 8.28 -2.68 -7.85
CA VAL A 117 7.26 -2.64 -6.80
C VAL A 117 5.93 -2.24 -7.40
N VAL A 118 4.91 -3.10 -7.29
CA VAL A 118 3.54 -2.75 -7.66
C VAL A 118 2.82 -2.19 -6.44
N SER A 119 2.61 -0.88 -6.43
CA SER A 119 1.83 -0.16 -5.41
C SER A 119 1.30 1.16 -5.95
N GLY A 120 0.19 1.63 -5.38
CA GLY A 120 -0.35 2.97 -5.55
C GLY A 120 0.18 4.01 -4.56
N ASP A 121 1.00 3.64 -3.56
CA ASP A 121 1.51 4.59 -2.55
C ASP A 121 2.70 5.41 -3.05
N ASP A 122 2.81 6.68 -2.62
CA ASP A 122 3.96 7.55 -2.90
C ASP A 122 5.15 7.33 -1.94
N PHE A 123 4.95 6.52 -0.89
CA PHE A 123 5.92 6.18 0.17
C PHE A 123 6.61 7.42 0.77
N LYS A 124 5.84 8.46 1.04
CA LYS A 124 6.36 9.79 1.41
C LYS A 124 7.14 9.78 2.73
N ASP A 125 6.68 9.00 3.70
CA ASP A 125 7.26 8.91 5.04
C ASP A 125 8.59 8.15 5.05
N PHE A 126 8.75 7.26 4.08
CA PHE A 126 9.91 6.38 3.95
C PHE A 126 11.07 7.02 3.21
N ARG A 127 10.93 8.23 2.64
CA ARG A 127 11.96 8.85 1.81
C ARG A 127 13.22 9.29 2.57
N LEU A 128 13.17 9.38 3.90
CA LEU A 128 14.39 9.61 4.71
C LEU A 128 15.19 8.33 4.89
N VAL A 129 14.51 7.21 5.10
CA VAL A 129 15.13 5.89 5.34
C VAL A 129 15.54 5.23 4.03
N HIS A 130 14.77 5.48 2.95
CA HIS A 130 15.01 4.99 1.60
C HIS A 130 15.17 6.17 0.61
N PRO A 131 16.33 6.86 0.61
CA PRO A 131 16.55 8.02 -0.27
C PRO A 131 16.41 7.70 -1.76
N TRP A 132 16.64 6.44 -2.17
CA TRP A 132 16.55 5.99 -3.55
C TRP A 132 15.14 6.12 -4.17
N ILE A 133 14.10 6.28 -3.35
CA ILE A 133 12.74 6.56 -3.81
C ILE A 133 12.65 7.93 -4.50
N GLN A 134 13.46 8.91 -4.05
CA GLN A 134 13.42 10.27 -4.57
C GLN A 134 13.86 10.31 -6.04
N GLY A 135 12.96 10.71 -6.92
CA GLY A 135 13.20 10.78 -8.36
C GLY A 135 13.27 9.42 -9.06
N ASN A 136 12.89 8.32 -8.40
CA ASN A 136 12.78 7.03 -9.07
C ASN A 136 11.59 7.05 -10.04
N THR A 137 11.84 6.69 -11.30
CA THR A 137 10.84 6.69 -12.37
C THR A 137 10.58 5.30 -12.96
N THR A 138 11.33 4.28 -12.58
CA THR A 138 11.34 2.98 -13.30
C THR A 138 10.98 1.79 -12.42
N GLN A 139 11.24 1.86 -11.11
CA GLN A 139 11.06 0.72 -10.21
C GLN A 139 9.65 0.62 -9.63
N PHE A 140 8.88 1.70 -9.64
CA PHE A 140 7.51 1.71 -9.11
C PHE A 140 6.49 1.57 -10.23
N LEU A 141 5.61 0.58 -10.11
CA LEU A 141 4.52 0.34 -11.03
C LEU A 141 3.19 0.71 -10.35
N GLY A 142 2.50 1.68 -10.95
CA GLY A 142 1.14 2.06 -10.61
C GLY A 142 0.12 1.19 -11.33
N MET A 143 -1.10 1.19 -10.80
CA MET A 143 -2.21 0.44 -11.35
C MET A 143 -3.33 1.41 -11.75
N ARG A 144 -3.86 1.24 -12.96
CA ARG A 144 -5.06 1.95 -13.42
C ARG A 144 -6.00 0.99 -14.16
N PRO A 145 -7.30 1.33 -14.28
CA PRO A 145 -8.20 0.58 -15.15
C PRO A 145 -7.64 0.53 -16.58
N GLY A 146 -7.49 -0.67 -17.13
CA GLY A 146 -7.01 -0.87 -18.49
C GLY A 146 -8.11 -0.63 -19.54
N PRO A 147 -7.73 -0.46 -20.82
CA PRO A 147 -8.69 -0.31 -21.91
C PRO A 147 -9.45 -1.63 -22.12
N GLY A 148 -10.74 -1.65 -21.78
CA GLY A 148 -11.59 -2.85 -21.89
C GLY A 148 -12.76 -2.84 -20.90
N PRO A 149 -13.66 -3.84 -20.97
CA PRO A 149 -14.80 -3.90 -20.07
C PRO A 149 -14.36 -4.17 -18.62
N GLY A 150 -14.43 -3.12 -17.78
CA GLY A 150 -14.62 -3.11 -16.32
C GLY A 150 -13.67 -3.90 -15.39
N ARG A 151 -12.83 -4.79 -15.91
CA ARG A 151 -12.05 -5.76 -15.13
C ARG A 151 -10.60 -5.88 -15.59
N SER A 152 -10.14 -5.07 -16.54
CA SER A 152 -8.73 -5.03 -16.93
C SER A 152 -7.94 -4.05 -16.05
N VAL A 153 -6.69 -4.41 -15.76
CA VAL A 153 -5.70 -3.54 -15.10
C VAL A 153 -4.57 -3.25 -16.08
N GLU A 154 -4.09 -2.03 -16.07
CA GLU A 154 -2.86 -1.62 -16.77
C GLU A 154 -1.84 -1.17 -15.73
N LEU A 155 -0.60 -1.65 -15.89
CA LEU A 155 0.54 -1.25 -15.08
C LEU A 155 1.37 -0.18 -15.80
N TYR A 156 1.63 0.93 -15.12
CA TYR A 156 2.41 2.05 -15.66
C TYR A 156 3.55 2.43 -14.72
N GLU A 157 4.64 2.93 -15.28
CA GLU A 157 5.78 3.44 -14.48
C GLU A 157 5.38 4.71 -13.76
N ARG A 158 5.73 4.78 -12.47
CA ARG A 158 5.45 5.94 -11.63
C ARG A 158 6.70 6.77 -11.47
N ASP A 159 6.58 8.04 -11.83
CA ASP A 159 7.50 9.06 -11.37
C ASP A 159 7.21 9.36 -9.90
N MET A 160 8.11 8.93 -9.03
CA MET A 160 8.01 9.19 -7.59
C MET A 160 8.33 10.64 -7.25
N GLY A 161 8.91 11.40 -8.18
CA GLY A 161 9.25 12.81 -8.04
C GLY A 161 10.24 13.09 -6.92
N VAL A 162 10.60 14.36 -6.77
CA VAL A 162 11.48 14.84 -5.70
C VAL A 162 10.67 15.67 -4.71
N ARG A 163 10.73 15.31 -3.42
CA ARG A 163 10.08 16.05 -2.33
C ARG A 163 11.09 16.84 -1.52
N THR A 164 10.70 18.03 -1.08
CA THR A 164 11.55 18.86 -0.22
C THR A 164 11.60 18.30 1.20
N PRO A 165 12.67 18.55 1.98
CA PRO A 165 12.75 18.11 3.37
C PRO A 165 11.54 18.54 4.21
N ALA A 166 11.01 19.75 3.99
CA ALA A 166 9.83 20.24 4.68
C ALA A 166 8.55 19.44 4.36
N GLN A 167 8.39 18.96 3.11
CA GLN A 167 7.27 18.12 2.73
C GLN A 167 7.35 16.73 3.36
N ILE A 168 8.57 16.16 3.44
CA ILE A 168 8.82 14.86 4.06
C ILE A 168 8.59 14.95 5.56
N SER A 169 9.18 15.94 6.24
CA SER A 169 9.01 16.15 7.69
C SER A 169 7.54 16.33 8.09
N ARG A 170 6.75 17.09 7.33
CA ARG A 170 5.32 17.25 7.58
C ARG A 170 4.56 15.93 7.50
N LYS A 171 4.93 15.07 6.54
CA LYS A 171 4.24 13.79 6.34
C LYS A 171 4.58 12.83 7.49
N ILE A 172 5.84 12.79 7.93
CA ILE A 172 6.29 11.96 9.06
C ILE A 172 5.52 12.37 10.32
N GLU A 173 5.46 13.66 10.61
CA GLU A 173 4.69 14.19 11.74
C GLU A 173 3.20 13.81 11.63
N GLU A 174 2.59 13.91 10.44
CA GLU A 174 1.20 13.50 10.22
C GLU A 174 0.99 12.00 10.51
N SER A 175 1.92 11.16 10.09
CA SER A 175 1.85 9.70 10.26
C SER A 175 2.08 9.30 11.72
N ASP A 176 3.02 9.93 12.42
CA ASP A 176 3.23 9.76 13.86
C ASP A 176 1.98 10.16 14.66
N LEU A 177 1.40 11.32 14.33
CA LEU A 177 0.17 11.77 14.98
C LEU A 177 -1.00 10.82 14.71
N LYS A 178 -1.12 10.23 13.52
CA LYS A 178 -2.13 9.21 13.22
C LYS A 178 -1.89 7.91 14.01
N ALA A 179 -0.65 7.45 14.08
CA ALA A 179 -0.28 6.24 14.83
C ALA A 179 -0.61 6.38 16.34
N HIS A 180 -0.50 7.59 16.88
CA HIS A 180 -0.89 7.91 18.26
C HIS A 180 -2.37 8.30 18.43
N GLY A 181 -3.18 8.22 17.37
CA GLY A 181 -4.61 8.56 17.43
C GLY A 181 -4.91 10.04 17.64
N LEU A 182 -3.93 10.93 17.40
CA LEU A 182 -4.04 12.38 17.59
C LEU A 182 -4.59 13.11 16.36
N LEU A 183 -4.65 12.43 15.22
CA LEU A 183 -5.36 12.88 14.02
C LEU A 183 -6.51 11.92 13.73
N GLU A 184 -7.72 12.24 14.19
CA GLU A 184 -8.92 11.58 13.70
C GLU A 184 -9.08 11.89 12.21
N GLY A 185 -9.15 10.84 11.39
CA GLY A 185 -9.42 10.96 9.97
C GLY A 185 -10.65 11.82 9.77
N ARG A 186 -10.51 12.94 9.04
CA ARG A 186 -11.64 13.62 8.42
C ARG A 186 -12.27 12.63 7.44
N HIS A 187 -13.11 11.72 7.94
CA HIS A 187 -14.17 11.14 7.15
C HIS A 187 -14.90 12.34 6.53
N ARG A 188 -14.78 12.49 5.21
CA ARG A 188 -15.66 13.35 4.44
C ARG A 188 -17.09 12.88 4.73
N ARG A 189 -17.73 13.48 5.74
CA ARG A 189 -19.18 13.43 5.88
C ARG A 189 -19.71 14.12 4.63
N GLY A 190 -20.16 13.30 3.69
CA GLY A 190 -20.94 13.75 2.56
C GLY A 190 -22.05 14.67 3.06
N SER A 191 -22.14 15.81 2.39
CA SER A 191 -23.16 16.82 2.51
C SER A 191 -24.57 16.22 2.40
N GLY A 192 -25.17 15.90 3.55
CA GLY A 192 -26.61 15.76 3.72
C GLY A 192 -27.14 16.99 4.44
N ARG A 193 -27.98 17.77 3.74
CA ARG A 193 -28.61 19.02 4.20
C ARG A 193 -29.26 18.92 5.61
N PRO A 194 -29.28 20.01 6.40
CA PRO A 194 -30.02 20.06 7.65
C PRO A 194 -31.50 20.38 7.35
N GLY A 195 -32.41 19.54 7.81
CA GLY A 195 -33.83 19.80 7.74
C GLY A 195 -34.53 19.14 8.92
N GLY A 196 -35.26 19.93 9.71
CA GLY A 196 -36.25 19.40 10.64
C GLY A 196 -36.11 19.88 12.09
N PHE A 197 -36.49 21.13 12.32
CA PHE A 197 -36.99 21.60 13.61
C PHE A 197 -38.01 20.61 14.22
N ARG A 198 -37.83 20.20 15.48
CA ARG A 198 -38.94 20.00 16.43
C ARG A 198 -38.53 20.44 17.83
N ARG A 199 -39.25 21.46 18.32
CA ARG A 199 -39.27 21.96 19.70
C ARG A 199 -40.02 21.00 20.62
N ARG A 200 -39.57 20.84 21.88
CA ARG A 200 -40.35 20.88 23.15
C ARG A 200 -39.45 20.58 24.39
N PRO A 201 -39.88 20.87 25.64
CA PRO A 201 -39.48 22.06 26.42
C PRO A 201 -38.70 21.68 27.72
N PRO A 202 -38.40 22.61 28.66
CA PRO A 202 -37.32 22.44 29.63
C PRO A 202 -37.77 21.77 30.94
N VAL A 203 -36.86 21.01 31.56
CA VAL A 203 -36.97 20.61 32.98
C VAL A 203 -35.68 21.02 33.70
N SER A 204 -35.90 21.56 34.89
CA SER A 204 -35.00 22.32 35.76
C SER A 204 -33.98 21.48 36.55
N ARG A 205 -32.78 22.08 36.69
CA ARG A 205 -31.88 22.19 37.86
C ARG A 205 -31.86 21.08 38.93
N ARG A 206 -30.65 20.52 39.13
CA ARG A 206 -29.84 20.33 40.37
C ARG A 206 -28.53 19.67 39.88
N GLY A 207 -27.30 20.07 40.19
CA GLY A 207 -26.66 20.51 41.43
C GLY A 207 -25.41 19.63 41.61
N GLY A 208 -24.23 20.20 41.87
CA GLY A 208 -22.99 19.46 42.18
C GLY A 208 -21.82 19.80 41.24
N SER A 209 -21.00 20.80 41.57
CA SER A 209 -19.76 20.70 42.38
C SER A 209 -18.59 20.05 41.64
N ASP A 210 -17.78 20.92 41.05
CA ASP A 210 -16.33 21.06 41.28
C ASP A 210 -15.49 19.79 41.51
N ARG A 211 -14.57 19.53 40.57
CA ARG A 211 -13.20 19.03 40.86
C ARG A 211 -12.35 19.05 39.59
N ARG A 212 -11.55 20.11 39.47
CA ARG A 212 -10.30 20.11 38.70
C ARG A 212 -9.37 19.05 39.28
N ARG A 213 -8.95 18.07 38.48
CA ARG A 213 -7.65 17.40 38.66
C ARG A 213 -6.98 17.19 37.32
N SER A 214 -5.83 17.83 37.26
CA SER A 214 -4.74 17.78 36.29
C SER A 214 -4.34 16.36 35.92
N LEU A 215 -4.18 16.12 34.61
CA LEU A 215 -3.50 14.94 34.07
C LEU A 215 -2.00 15.22 33.90
N PRO A 216 -1.12 14.24 34.16
CA PRO A 216 0.32 14.40 34.01
C PRO A 216 0.74 14.35 32.53
N ARG A 217 1.70 15.21 32.18
CA ARG A 217 2.41 15.22 30.89
C ARG A 217 3.35 14.02 30.80
N PRO A 218 3.35 13.22 29.71
CA PRO A 218 4.45 12.32 29.44
C PRO A 218 5.64 13.11 28.86
N GLN A 219 6.81 12.90 29.45
CA GLN A 219 8.09 13.42 28.98
C GLN A 219 8.50 12.71 27.69
N GLY A 220 8.51 13.44 26.57
CA GLY A 220 9.13 13.02 25.33
C GLY A 220 10.66 13.05 25.46
N ARG A 221 11.29 11.88 25.28
CA ARG A 221 12.74 11.73 25.17
C ARG A 221 13.12 12.06 23.73
N TRP A 222 13.85 13.16 23.55
CA TRP A 222 14.40 13.59 22.28
C TRP A 222 15.56 12.67 21.88
N TYR A 223 15.51 12.08 20.68
CA TYR A 223 16.71 11.62 19.99
C TYR A 223 17.12 12.73 19.02
N ILE A 224 18.14 13.50 19.41
CA ILE A 224 18.91 14.35 18.50
C ILE A 224 20.17 13.54 18.17
N GLY A 225 20.24 13.04 16.94
CA GLY A 225 21.41 12.38 16.38
C GLY A 225 21.68 12.95 15.00
N PHE A 226 22.22 14.17 14.94
CA PHE A 226 22.83 14.69 13.73
C PHE A 226 24.17 13.99 13.51
N GLY A 227 24.29 13.29 12.39
CA GLY A 227 25.53 12.71 11.90
C GLY A 227 25.45 12.54 10.40
N SER A 228 25.89 13.55 9.66
CA SER A 228 26.07 13.49 8.22
C SER A 228 27.24 12.55 7.89
N LEU A 229 26.92 11.34 7.46
CA LEU A 229 27.88 10.40 6.88
C LEU A 229 27.69 10.39 5.36
N ASN A 230 28.60 11.06 4.66
CA ASN A 230 28.80 10.90 3.23
C ASN A 230 29.37 9.50 2.99
N VAL A 231 28.51 8.51 2.75
CA VAL A 231 28.93 7.20 2.26
C VAL A 231 28.72 7.17 0.75
N ARG A 232 29.83 7.19 0.01
CA ARG A 232 29.86 6.81 -1.40
C ARG A 232 29.59 5.30 -1.45
N SER A 233 28.38 4.89 -1.81
CA SER A 233 28.12 3.49 -2.12
C SER A 233 28.69 3.13 -3.49
N PRO A 234 29.41 1.99 -3.62
CA PRO A 234 29.94 1.51 -4.88
C PRO A 234 28.80 1.01 -5.80
N ALA A 235 28.98 1.22 -7.10
CA ALA A 235 28.03 0.80 -8.13
C ALA A 235 27.70 -0.71 -8.04
N PRO A 236 26.43 -1.10 -8.11
CA PRO A 236 26.05 -2.51 -8.15
C PRO A 236 26.50 -3.18 -9.47
N PRO A 237 26.75 -4.50 -9.47
CA PRO A 237 27.11 -5.23 -10.68
C PRO A 237 25.98 -5.15 -11.71
N ARG A 238 26.30 -4.61 -12.88
CA ARG A 238 25.41 -4.56 -14.04
C ARG A 238 25.08 -5.98 -14.53
N ARG A 239 23.95 -6.55 -14.11
CA ARG A 239 23.22 -7.50 -14.95
C ARG A 239 22.36 -6.70 -15.92
N SER A 240 22.86 -6.62 -17.14
CA SER A 240 22.20 -6.03 -18.29
C SER A 240 20.90 -6.80 -18.62
N LEU A 241 19.78 -6.34 -18.09
CA LEU A 241 18.47 -6.58 -18.70
C LEU A 241 18.24 -5.45 -19.69
N TYR A 242 18.56 -5.69 -20.96
CA TYR A 242 18.14 -4.83 -22.06
C TYR A 242 16.62 -4.87 -22.15
N TRP A 243 15.97 -3.89 -21.51
CA TRP A 243 14.59 -3.54 -21.78
C TRP A 243 14.61 -2.70 -23.06
N SER A 244 14.26 -3.30 -24.20
CA SER A 244 14.15 -2.61 -25.50
C SER A 244 12.69 -2.58 -25.96
N PRO A 245 12.10 -1.38 -26.19
CA PRO A 245 10.81 -1.27 -26.84
C PRO A 245 11.02 -1.46 -28.35
N LYS A 246 10.54 -2.59 -28.90
CA LYS A 246 10.43 -2.73 -30.35
C LYS A 246 9.31 -1.82 -30.85
N LEU A 247 9.70 -0.72 -31.49
CA LEU A 247 8.86 0.08 -32.36
C LEU A 247 8.36 -0.81 -33.50
N ALA A 248 7.06 -1.10 -33.52
CA ALA A 248 6.40 -1.61 -34.71
C ALA A 248 6.10 -0.42 -35.62
N THR A 249 6.87 -0.31 -36.70
CA THR A 249 6.50 0.45 -37.90
C THR A 249 6.29 -0.56 -39.03
N MET A 250 5.30 -0.26 -39.87
CA MET A 250 4.87 -0.90 -41.15
C MET A 250 3.45 -1.45 -41.05
N SER A 251 2.57 -1.28 -42.02
CA SER A 251 2.49 -0.44 -43.23
C SER A 251 1.04 -0.54 -43.71
#